data_AF-A0A0C5XW19-F1
#
_entry.id   AF-A0A0C5XW19-F1
#
_cell.length_a   1.000
_cell.length_b   1.000
_cell.length_c   1.000
_cell.angle_alpha   90.00
_cell.angle_beta   90.00
_cell.angle_gamma   90.00
#
_symmetry.space_group_name_H-M   'P 1'
#
loop_
_entity.id
_entity.type
_entity.pdbx_description
1 polymer ?
#
loop_
_entity_poly.entity_id
_entity_poly.type
_entity_poly.pdbx_seq_one_letter_code
_entity_poly.pdbx_strand_id
1 'polypeptide(L)' 'MRTNIVIDDKLMADAMRATGFKTKREAVEAGLRTLVKIQSQAAIRAARGTLHWEGDLDAMRRDK' A
#
# COMPACT_ATOMS: atom_id res chain seq x y z
N MET A 1 4.53 16.63 15.73
CA MET A 1 5.87 16.49 16.34
C MET A 1 6.91 16.84 15.29
N ARG A 2 7.94 17.62 15.63
CA ARG A 2 9.06 17.91 14.72
C ARG A 2 10.17 16.91 15.00
N THR A 3 10.63 16.21 13.97
CA THR A 3 11.65 15.15 14.07
C THR A 3 12.69 15.35 12.98
N ASN A 4 13.96 15.22 13.32
CA ASN A 4 15.05 15.22 12.34
C ASN A 4 15.41 13.76 12.03
N ILE A 5 15.29 13.36 10.76
CA ILE A 5 15.58 12.02 10.28
C ILE A 5 16.37 12.11 8.97
N VAL A 6 17.30 11.17 8.77
CA VAL A 6 18.05 11.05 7.52
C VAL A 6 17.25 10.16 6.57
N ILE A 7 16.98 10.67 5.37
CA ILE A 7 16.27 9.95 4.30
C ILE A 7 17.10 10.06 3.04
N ASP A 8 17.18 8.97 2.27
CA ASP A 8 17.77 8.97 0.95
C ASP A 8 17.06 9.99 0.01
N ASP A 9 17.83 10.87 -0.61
CA ASP A 9 17.28 11.97 -1.41
C ASP A 9 16.62 11.46 -2.70
N LYS A 10 17.15 10.39 -3.29
CA LYS A 10 16.57 9.78 -4.50
C LYS A 10 15.21 9.17 -4.18
N LEU A 11 15.10 8.45 -3.07
CA LEU A 11 13.83 7.91 -2.58
C LEU A 11 12.79 9.02 -2.36
N MET A 12 13.17 10.14 -1.74
CA MET A 12 12.26 11.26 -1.52
C MET A 12 11.81 11.90 -2.84
N ALA A 13 12.74 12.09 -3.79
CA ALA A 13 12.43 12.63 -5.10
C ALA A 13 11.49 11.71 -5.91
N ASP A 14 11.74 10.40 -5.86
CA ASP A 14 10.91 9.39 -6.51
C ASP A 14 9.50 9.35 -5.91
N ALA A 15 9.39 9.38 -4.58
CA ALA A 15 8.12 9.43 -3.88
C ALA A 15 7.32 10.68 -4.26
N MET A 16 7.93 11.87 -4.18
CA MET A 16 7.26 13.13 -4.53
C MET A 16 6.83 13.17 -6.01
N ARG A 17 7.65 12.63 -6.92
CA ARG A 17 7.31 12.54 -8.35
C ARG A 17 6.15 11.57 -8.61
N ALA A 18 6.14 10.43 -7.93
CA ALA A 18 5.09 9.42 -8.09
C ALA A 18 3.73 9.86 -7.53
N THR A 19 3.73 10.67 -6.46
CA THR A 19 2.49 11.08 -5.78
C THR A 19 2.05 12.50 -6.10
N GLY A 20 2.93 13.34 -6.65
CA GLY A 20 2.67 14.76 -6.90
C GLY A 20 2.66 15.64 -5.64
N PHE A 21 3.21 15.18 -4.52
CA PHE A 21 3.25 15.99 -3.29
C PHE A 21 4.19 17.19 -3.43
N LYS A 22 3.77 18.32 -2.86
CA LYS A 22 4.51 19.58 -2.95
C LYS A 22 5.63 19.67 -1.90
N THR A 23 5.48 18.96 -0.79
CA THR A 23 6.43 19.03 0.32
C THR A 23 6.91 17.64 0.76
N LYS A 24 8.17 17.57 1.26
CA LYS A 24 8.72 16.36 1.87
C LYS A 24 7.85 15.87 3.04
N ARG A 25 7.28 16.79 3.82
CA ARG A 25 6.41 16.47 4.97
C ARG A 25 5.16 15.70 4.54
N GLU A 26 4.48 16.14 3.49
CA GLU A 26 3.28 15.46 2.96
C GLU A 26 3.62 14.06 2.48
N ALA A 27 4.72 13.89 1.76
CA ALA A 27 5.18 12.58 1.30
C ALA A 27 5.48 11.62 2.46
N VAL A 28 6.18 12.09 3.49
CA VAL A 28 6.47 11.29 4.69
C VAL A 28 5.18 10.93 5.43
N GLU A 29 4.28 11.88 5.65
CA GLU A 29 3.03 11.63 6.38
C GLU A 29 2.12 10.64 5.62
N ALA A 30 2.00 10.79 4.30
CA ALA A 30 1.27 9.86 3.46
C ALA A 30 1.89 8.45 3.48
N GLY A 31 3.22 8.36 3.44
CA GLY A 31 3.96 7.09 3.56
C GLY A 31 3.68 6.38 4.88
N LEU A 32 3.76 7.11 6.00
CA LEU A 32 3.48 6.55 7.33
C LEU A 32 2.02 6.06 7.46
N ARG A 33 1.05 6.86 7.00
CA ARG A 33 -0.37 6.44 6.98
C ARG A 33 -0.58 5.18 6.13
N THR A 34 0.11 5.10 4.99
CA THR A 34 0.04 3.93 4.10
C THR A 34 0.61 2.69 4.77
N LEU A 35 1.73 2.79 5.49
CA LEU A 35 2.30 1.67 6.25
C LEU A 35 1.31 1.15 7.30
N VAL A 36 0.68 2.04 8.07
CA VAL A 36 -0.34 1.65 9.05
C VAL A 36 -1.52 0.96 8.37
N LYS A 37 -2.00 1.48 7.23
CA LYS A 37 -3.11 0.89 6.47
C LYS A 37 -2.77 -0.52 5.94
N ILE A 38 -1.58 -0.69 5.37
CA ILE A 38 -1.12 -2.01 4.90
C ILE A 38 -1.07 -3.00 6.07
N GLN A 39 -0.58 -2.55 7.22
CA GLN A 39 -0.42 -3.41 8.37
C GLN A 39 -1.76 -3.75 9.06
N SER A 40 -2.74 -2.84 9.06
CA SER A 40 -4.08 -3.14 9.56
C SER A 40 -4.83 -4.12 8.65
N GLN A 41 -4.63 -4.00 7.33
CA GLN A 41 -5.17 -4.94 6.35
C GLN A 41 -4.49 -6.30 6.39
N ALA A 42 -3.30 -6.43 6.98
CA ALA A 42 -2.59 -7.70 7.08
C ALA A 42 -3.39 -8.81 7.75
N ALA A 43 -4.30 -8.48 8.68
CA ALA A 43 -5.12 -9.46 9.38
C ALA A 43 -6.00 -10.27 8.41
N ILE A 44 -6.44 -9.67 7.30
CA ILE A 44 -7.25 -10.40 6.30
C ILE A 44 -6.46 -11.52 5.62
N ARG A 45 -5.11 -11.47 5.64
CA ARG A 45 -4.28 -12.55 5.12
C ARG A 45 -4.46 -13.85 5.89
N ALA A 46 -4.85 -13.79 7.17
CA ALA A 46 -5.17 -14.97 7.96
C ALA A 46 -6.44 -15.69 7.47
N ALA A 47 -7.34 -14.99 6.78
CA ALA A 47 -8.56 -15.56 6.21
C ALA A 47 -8.32 -16.27 4.86
N ARG A 48 -7.08 -16.31 4.36
CA ARG A 48 -6.75 -17.00 3.10
C ARG A 48 -6.98 -18.50 3.26
N GLY A 49 -7.82 -19.06 2.39
CA GLY A 49 -8.15 -20.49 2.40
C GLY A 49 -9.15 -20.92 3.48
N THR A 50 -9.58 -20.00 4.37
CA THR A 50 -10.62 -20.27 5.36
C THR A 50 -12.01 -19.84 4.90
N LEU A 51 -12.07 -18.90 3.95
CA LEU A 51 -13.32 -18.39 3.40
C LEU A 51 -13.86 -19.36 2.35
N HIS A 52 -15.13 -19.75 2.49
CA HIS A 52 -15.83 -20.50 1.46
C HIS A 52 -16.02 -19.60 0.23
N TRP A 53 -15.60 -20.08 -0.93
CA TRP A 53 -15.77 -19.39 -2.20
C TRP A 53 -16.78 -20.16 -3.04
N GLU A 54 -17.83 -19.47 -3.49
CA GLU A 54 -18.87 -20.02 -4.35
C GLU A 54 -18.70 -19.47 -5.78
N GLY A 55 -18.51 -20.37 -6.74
CA GLY A 55 -18.38 -20.05 -8.17
C GLY A 55 -17.78 -21.21 -8.97
N ASP A 56 -17.88 -21.15 -10.29
CA ASP A 56 -17.16 -22.06 -11.20
C ASP A 56 -16.01 -21.30 -11.86
N LEU A 57 -14.78 -21.54 -11.40
CA LEU A 57 -13.59 -20.90 -11.96
C LEU A 57 -13.36 -21.27 -13.43
N ASP A 58 -13.75 -22.48 -13.83
CA ASP A 58 -13.58 -22.93 -15.19
C ASP A 58 -14.58 -22.25 -16.12
N ALA A 59 -15.82 -21.99 -15.66
CA ALA A 59 -16.77 -21.16 -16.40
C ALA A 59 -16.26 -19.73 -16.61
N MET A 60 -15.73 -19.09 -15.57
CA MET A 60 -15.23 -17.72 -15.64
C MET A 60 -14.00 -17.52 -16.54
N ARG A 61 -13.30 -18.61 -16.87
CA ARG A 61 -12.10 -18.59 -17.73
C ARG A 61 -12.41 -18.94 -19.19
N ARG A 62 -13.63 -19.38 -19.49
CA ARG A 62 -14.09 -19.73 -20.85
C ARG A 62 -14.59 -18.50 -21.63
N ASP A 63 -13.86 -17.40 -21.54
CA ASP A 63 -14.00 -16.24 -22.42
C ASP A 63 -12.82 -16.25 -23.39
N LYS A 64 -12.94 -17.03 -24.47
CA LYS A 64 -12.04 -17.01 -25.62
C LYS A 64 -12.81 -17.32 -26.90
#